data_AF-A0A356K5Q3-F1
#
_entry.id   AF-A0A356K5Q3-F1
#
_cell.length_a   1.000
_cell.length_b   1.000
_cell.length_c   1.000
_cell.angle_alpha   90.00
_cell.angle_beta   90.00
_cell.angle_gamma   90.00
#
_symmetry.space_group_name_H-M   'P 1'
#
loop_
_entity.id
_entity.type
_entity.pdbx_description
1 polymer ?
#
loop_
_entity_poly.entity_id
_entity_poly.type
_entity_poly.pdbx_seq_one_letter_code
_entity_poly.pdbx_strand_id
1 'polypeptide(L)'
;LGKFLSLDLPDRAWKHLTWGWAAGWFIMGAANLYVAFQFSEQFWMAYKPIAGFVFTFALVFASYFYLYRGHQLPHNPGYESENSEPKPNN
;
A
#
# COMPACT_ATOMS: atom_id res chain seq x y z
N LEU A 1 -17.27 7.38 -12.86
CA LEU A 1 -16.70 7.27 -11.50
C LEU A 1 -15.87 6.01 -11.26
N GLY A 2 -16.25 4.81 -11.73
CA GLY A 2 -15.53 3.55 -11.42
C GLY A 2 -14.14 3.37 -12.05
N LYS A 3 -13.80 4.14 -13.09
CA LYS A 3 -12.55 4.01 -13.85
C LYS A 3 -11.31 4.56 -13.12
N PHE A 4 -11.48 5.47 -12.16
CA PHE A 4 -10.37 6.08 -11.41
C PHE A 4 -9.97 5.30 -10.14
N LEU A 5 -10.84 4.41 -9.66
CA LEU A 5 -10.56 3.53 -8.52
C LEU A 5 -9.89 2.22 -8.92
N SER A 6 -9.97 1.84 -10.20
CA SER A 6 -9.36 0.61 -10.70
C SER A 6 -7.89 0.87 -10.97
N LEU A 7 -7.06 0.60 -9.96
CA LEU A 7 -5.62 0.57 -10.12
C LEU A 7 -5.30 -0.63 -11.03
N ASP A 8 -5.10 -0.36 -12.31
CA ASP A 8 -4.83 -1.34 -13.36
C ASP A 8 -3.40 -1.89 -13.19
N LEU A 9 -3.21 -2.69 -12.15
CA LEU A 9 -1.96 -3.35 -11.83
C LEU A 9 -1.99 -4.78 -12.37
N PRO A 10 -0.86 -5.29 -12.91
CA PRO A 10 -0.77 -6.68 -13.35
C PRO A 10 -1.13 -7.64 -12.22
N ASP A 11 -1.83 -8.74 -12.52
CA ASP A 11 -2.26 -9.74 -11.52
C ASP A 11 -1.11 -10.25 -10.62
N ARG A 12 0.11 -10.33 -11.18
CA ARG A 12 1.31 -10.71 -10.43
C ARG A 12 1.67 -9.69 -9.34
N ALA A 13 1.50 -8.39 -9.61
CA ALA A 13 1.78 -7.32 -8.66
C ALA A 13 0.79 -7.37 -7.49
N TRP A 14 -0.51 -7.54 -7.80
CA TRP A 14 -1.55 -7.74 -6.80
C TRP A 14 -1.25 -8.93 -5.89
N LYS A 15 -0.90 -10.08 -6.46
CA LYS A 15 -0.58 -11.28 -5.69
C LYS A 15 0.60 -11.07 -4.73
N HIS A 16 1.69 -10.45 -5.20
CA HIS A 16 2.84 -10.15 -4.34
C HIS A 16 2.50 -9.15 -3.24
N LEU A 17 1.70 -8.14 -3.55
CA LEU A 17 1.25 -7.15 -2.58
C LEU A 17 0.39 -7.82 -1.49
N THR A 18 -0.62 -8.60 -1.86
CA THR A 18 -1.47 -9.34 -0.90
C THR A 18 -0.65 -10.28 -0.01
N TRP A 19 0.30 -11.03 -0.59
CA TRP A 19 1.18 -11.91 0.18
C TRP A 19 2.11 -11.14 1.13
N GLY A 20 2.67 -10.00 0.69
CA GLY A 20 3.49 -9.13 1.53
C GLY A 20 2.70 -8.56 2.70
N TRP A 21 1.47 -8.11 2.45
CA TRP A 21 0.57 -7.64 3.50
C TRP A 21 0.19 -8.76 4.47
N ALA A 22 -0.17 -9.95 3.97
CA ALA A 22 -0.48 -11.11 4.82
C ALA A 22 0.69 -11.50 5.73
N ALA A 23 1.91 -11.58 5.16
CA ALA A 23 3.12 -11.86 5.92
C ALA A 23 3.40 -10.78 6.97
N GLY A 24 3.23 -9.50 6.61
CA GLY A 24 3.35 -8.39 7.54
C GLY A 24 2.40 -8.52 8.72
N TRP A 25 1.11 -8.75 8.47
CA TRP A 25 0.10 -8.93 9.53
C TRP A 25 0.42 -10.12 10.42
N PHE A 26 0.95 -11.20 9.84
CA PHE A 26 1.39 -12.37 10.60
C PHE A 26 2.55 -12.03 11.54
N ILE A 27 3.58 -11.32 11.05
CA ILE A 27 4.70 -10.84 11.88
C ILE A 27 4.19 -9.91 12.98
N MET A 28 3.27 -9.01 12.66
CA MET A 28 2.69 -8.10 13.63
C MET A 28 1.88 -8.82 14.72
N GLY A 29 1.16 -9.87 14.34
CA GLY A 29 0.50 -10.78 15.26
C GLY A 29 1.51 -11.45 16.20
N ALA A 30 2.58 -12.04 15.65
CA ALA A 30 3.63 -12.67 16.45
C ALA A 30 4.31 -11.67 17.41
N ALA A 31 4.60 -10.45 16.95
CA ALA A 31 5.13 -9.38 17.78
C ALA A 31 4.15 -8.97 18.89
N ASN A 32 2.84 -8.97 18.62
CA ASN A 32 1.82 -8.71 19.63
C ASN A 32 1.83 -9.75 20.77
N LEU A 33 1.91 -11.04 20.41
CA LEU A 33 2.05 -12.12 21.40
C LEU A 33 3.35 -11.97 22.21
N TYR A 34 4.48 -11.68 21.55
CA TYR A 34 5.75 -11.47 22.24
C TYR A 34 5.68 -10.33 23.26
N VAL A 35 5.12 -9.18 22.87
CA VAL A 35 5.00 -8.02 23.77
C VAL A 35 4.05 -8.33 24.93
N ALA A 36 2.96 -9.07 24.68
CA ALA A 36 2.00 -9.44 25.71
C ALA A 36 2.60 -10.32 26.83
N PHE A 37 3.56 -11.20 26.51
CA PHE A 37 4.16 -12.11 27.50
C PHE A 37 5.38 -11.52 28.21
N GLN A 38 6.09 -10.58 27.60
CA GLN A 38 7.37 -10.08 28.12
C GLN A 38 7.27 -8.71 28.83
N PHE A 39 6.21 -7.93 28.57
CA PHE A 39 6.10 -6.55 29.07
C PHE A 39 4.86 -6.35 29.94
N SER A 40 4.85 -5.25 30.70
CA SER A 40 3.71 -4.87 31.55
C SER A 40 2.50 -4.43 30.71
N GLU A 41 1.31 -4.53 31.30
CA GLU A 41 0.05 -4.12 30.66
C GLU A 41 0.06 -2.65 30.19
N GLN A 42 0.69 -1.77 30.98
CA GLN A 42 0.85 -0.35 30.65
C GLN A 42 1.67 -0.16 29.36
N PHE A 43 2.77 -0.92 29.21
CA PHE A 43 3.55 -0.91 27.99
C PHE A 43 2.77 -1.51 26.81
N TRP A 44 2.06 -2.62 27.03
CA TRP A 44 1.27 -3.30 26.00
C TRP A 44 0.15 -2.43 25.43
N MET A 45 -0.53 -1.63 26.28
CA MET A 45 -1.54 -0.67 25.83
C MET A 45 -0.95 0.48 25.02
N ALA A 46 0.18 1.04 25.44
CA ALA A 46 0.85 2.13 24.72
C ALA A 46 1.51 1.66 23.40
N TYR A 47 1.96 0.41 23.35
CA TYR A 47 2.58 -0.21 22.19
C TYR A 47 1.60 -0.35 21.01
N LYS A 48 0.39 -0.85 21.24
CA LYS A 48 -0.55 -1.22 20.15
C LYS A 48 -0.83 -0.09 19.15
N PRO A 49 -1.17 1.15 19.58
CA PRO A 49 -1.46 2.24 18.65
C PRO A 49 -0.21 2.62 17.86
N ILE A 50 0.91 2.87 18.55
CA ILE A 50 2.16 3.32 17.94
C ILE A 50 2.67 2.28 16.94
N ALA A 51 2.67 1.01 17.36
CA ALA A 51 3.11 -0.09 16.53
C ALA A 51 2.20 -0.26 15.31
N GLY A 52 0.87 -0.17 15.47
CA GLY A 52 -0.08 -0.22 14.36
C GLY A 52 0.14 0.90 13.34
N PHE A 53 0.37 2.13 13.79
CA PHE A 53 0.68 3.25 12.89
C PHE A 53 2.00 3.06 12.16
N VAL A 54 3.10 2.82 12.88
CA VAL A 54 4.44 2.63 12.29
C VAL A 54 4.44 1.46 11.31
N PHE A 55 3.81 0.36 11.68
CA PHE A 55 3.71 -0.83 10.84
C PHE A 55 2.92 -0.57 9.55
N THR A 56 1.77 0.11 9.66
CA THR A 56 0.95 0.44 8.48
C THR A 56 1.70 1.38 7.54
N PHE A 57 2.38 2.42 8.06
CA PHE A 57 3.22 3.28 7.24
C PHE A 57 4.34 2.49 6.57
N ALA A 58 5.06 1.63 7.29
CA ALA A 58 6.11 0.80 6.74
C ALA A 58 5.60 -0.11 5.61
N LEU A 59 4.45 -0.77 5.79
CA LEU A 59 3.82 -1.59 4.76
C LEU A 59 3.44 -0.78 3.52
N VAL A 60 2.87 0.41 3.71
CA VAL A 60 2.49 1.30 2.59
C VAL A 60 3.73 1.75 1.83
N PHE A 61 4.79 2.19 2.52
CA PHE A 61 6.04 2.60 1.88
C PHE A 61 6.73 1.42 1.17
N ALA A 62 6.76 0.24 1.78
CA ALA A 62 7.29 -0.97 1.14
C ALA A 62 6.51 -1.33 -0.13
N SER A 63 5.18 -1.26 -0.06
CA SER A 63 4.28 -1.47 -1.19
C SER A 63 4.53 -0.47 -2.31
N TYR A 64 4.63 0.82 -1.96
CA TYR A 64 4.90 1.89 -2.90
C TYR A 64 6.28 1.73 -3.57
N PHE A 65 7.32 1.43 -2.79
CA PHE A 65 8.67 1.22 -3.30
C PHE A 65 8.74 0.00 -4.23
N TYR A 66 8.05 -1.09 -3.88
CA TYR A 66 7.94 -2.28 -4.72
C TYR A 66 7.32 -1.94 -6.09
N LEU A 67 6.23 -1.16 -6.10
CA LEU A 67 5.57 -0.73 -7.33
C LEU A 67 6.41 0.27 -8.13
N TYR A 68 7.07 1.23 -7.46
CA TYR A 68 7.97 2.20 -8.08
C TYR A 68 9.12 1.51 -8.81
N ARG A 69 9.74 0.50 -8.17
CA ARG A 69 10.81 -0.27 -8.79
C ARG A 69 10.31 -1.16 -9.94
N GLY A 70 9.04 -1.55 -9.92
CA GLY A 70 8.43 -2.34 -10.98
C GLY A 70 8.18 -1.58 -12.29
N HIS A 71 8.26 -0.25 -12.32
CA HIS A 71 7.82 0.58 -13.47
C HIS A 71 6.41 0.24 -13.97
N GLN A 72 5.54 -0.28 -13.09
CA GLN A 72 4.19 -0.75 -13.45
C GLN A 72 3.14 0.36 -13.40
N LEU A 73 3.58 1.62 -13.35
CA LEU A 73 2.66 2.75 -13.44
C LEU A 73 2.02 2.71 -14.84
N PRO A 74 0.69 2.58 -14.93
CA PRO A 74 0.03 2.55 -16.23
C PRO A 74 0.30 3.86 -16.95
N HIS A 75 0.88 3.79 -18.15
CA HIS A 75 0.91 4.89 -19.10
C HIS A 75 -0.55 5.27 -19.35
N ASN A 76 -0.95 6.49 -18.98
CA ASN A 76 -2.32 6.97 -19.13
C ASN A 76 -2.46 7.69 -20.49
N PRO A 77 -2.93 7.02 -21.56
CA PRO A 77 -3.05 7.62 -22.89
C PRO A 77 -4.14 8.72 -22.95
N GLY A 78 -4.98 8.85 -21.92
CA GLY A 78 -6.05 9.86 -21.88
C GLY A 78 -5.56 11.30 -21.81
N TYR A 79 -4.33 11.53 -21.32
CA TYR A 79 -3.71 12.87 -21.32
C TYR A 79 -3.25 13.30 -22.72
N GLU A 80 -2.89 12.35 -23.58
CA GLU A 80 -2.51 12.64 -24.97
C GLU A 80 -3.74 12.96 -25.83
N SER A 81 -4.85 12.21 -25.67
CA SER A 81 -6.03 12.37 -26.52
C SER A 81 -6.73 13.72 -26.35
N GLU A 82 -6.86 14.21 -25.11
CA GLU A 82 -7.54 15.49 -24.80
C GLU A 82 -6.72 16.72 -25.25
N ASN A 83 -5.38 16.60 -25.28
CA ASN A 83 -4.51 17.67 -25.77
C ASN A 83 -4.32 17.67 -27.29
N SER A 84 -4.70 16.58 -27.98
CA SER A 84 -4.62 16.47 -29.44
C SER A 84 -5.90 16.90 -30.18
N GLU A 85 -7.00 17.15 -29.48
CA GLU A 85 -8.18 17.77 -30.07
C GLU A 85 -7.91 19.27 -30.31
N PRO A 86 -8.05 19.78 -31.56
CA PRO A 86 -7.88 21.19 -31.83
C PRO A 86 -8.94 21.98 -31.06
N LYS A 87 -8.52 22.92 -30.20
CA LYS A 87 -9.43 23.81 -29.49
C LYS A 87 -10.35 24.50 -30.51
N PRO A 88 -11.69 24.44 -30.36
CA PRO A 88 -12.58 25.19 -31.22
C PRO A 88 -12.27 26.68 -31.07
N ASN A 89 -11.98 27.32 -32.20
CA ASN A 89 -11.73 28.74 -32.31
C ASN A 89 -13.02 29.50 -31.97
N ASN A 90 -12.97 30.33 -30.94
CA ASN A 90 -14.03 31.24 -30.53
C ASN A 90 -14.01 32.52 -31.36
#